data_AF-A0A5E7EBP9-F1
#
_entry.id   AF-A0A5E7EBP9-F1
#
_cell.length_a   1.000
_cell.length_b   1.000
_cell.length_c   1.000
_cell.angle_alpha   90.00
_cell.angle_beta   90.00
_cell.angle_gamma   90.00
#
_symmetry.space_group_name_H-M   'P 1'
#
loop_
_entity.id
_entity.type
_entity.pdbx_description
1 polymer ?
#
loop_
_entity_poly.entity_id
_entity_poly.type
_entity_poly.pdbx_seq_one_letter_code
_entity_poly.pdbx_strand_id
1 'polypeptide(L)'
;MTVTEKNRDILARTLWGEARGEGLAGQIAVAWTIRNRVNDGKAKSWWGEGYAGVCLKAWQFSCWNKNDPNYAYLSGSKPIPAGQFAQAQRAAD
;
A
#
# COMPACT_ATOMS: atom_id res chain seq x y z
N MET A 1 2.25 13.97 11.94
CA MET A 1 1.43 13.28 10.93
C MET A 1 0.15 12.82 11.60
N THR A 2 -0.98 13.27 11.08
CA THR A 2 -2.32 12.80 11.42
C THR A 2 -2.48 11.33 10.99
N VAL A 3 -3.45 10.63 11.58
CA VAL A 3 -3.75 9.22 11.25
C VAL A 3 -4.01 9.03 9.74
N THR A 4 -4.65 10.02 9.11
CA THR A 4 -4.93 10.02 7.67
C THR A 4 -3.65 10.10 6.83
N GLU A 5 -2.69 10.95 7.20
CA GLU A 5 -1.40 11.06 6.49
C GLU A 5 -0.60 9.76 6.58
N LYS A 6 -0.60 9.12 7.75
CA LYS A 6 0.05 7.81 7.94
C LYS A 6 -0.62 6.72 7.09
N ASN A 7 -1.96 6.72 7.02
CA ASN A 7 -2.69 5.75 6.19
C ASN A 7 -2.40 5.94 4.70
N ARG A 8 -2.28 7.20 4.24
CA ARG A 8 -1.91 7.52 2.87
C ARG A 8 -0.48 7.08 2.54
N ASP A 9 0.47 7.30 3.45
CA ASP A 9 1.86 6.84 3.27
C ASP A 9 1.94 5.31 3.17
N ILE A 10 1.25 4.58 4.04
CA ILE A 10 1.18 3.11 3.98
C ILE A 10 0.53 2.64 2.67
N LEU A 11 -0.54 3.31 2.24
CA LEU A 11 -1.19 3.01 0.97
C LEU A 11 -0.21 3.22 -0.20
N ALA A 12 0.41 4.39 -0.32
CA ALA A 12 1.37 4.70 -1.36
C ALA A 12 2.55 3.73 -1.39
N ARG A 13 3.08 3.36 -0.22
CA ARG A 13 4.12 2.33 -0.08
C ARG A 13 3.64 0.99 -0.62
N THR A 14 2.43 0.57 -0.29
CA THR A 14 1.84 -0.69 -0.78
C THR A 14 1.67 -0.67 -2.30
N LEU A 15 1.16 0.43 -2.87
CA LEU A 15 1.01 0.58 -4.32
C LEU A 15 2.37 0.50 -5.03
N TRP A 16 3.41 1.12 -4.46
CA TRP A 16 4.76 0.99 -4.98
C TRP A 16 5.29 -0.44 -4.85
N GLY A 17 5.14 -1.08 -3.69
CA GLY A 17 5.63 -2.44 -3.45
C GLY A 17 5.06 -3.47 -4.43
N GLU A 18 3.77 -3.35 -4.73
CA GLU A 18 3.04 -4.30 -5.59
C GLU A 18 3.09 -3.95 -7.07
N ALA A 19 3.18 -2.65 -7.42
CA ALA A 19 3.05 -2.19 -8.80
C ALA A 19 4.08 -1.11 -9.20
N ARG A 20 5.30 -1.11 -8.61
CA ARG A 20 6.39 -0.21 -9.03
C ARG A 20 6.86 -0.41 -10.48
N GLY A 21 6.73 -1.61 -11.01
CA GLY A 21 7.09 -1.94 -12.40
C GLY A 21 6.02 -1.51 -13.40
N GLU A 22 4.83 -1.16 -12.89
CA GLU A 22 3.68 -0.74 -13.69
C GLU A 22 3.62 0.78 -13.80
N GLY A 23 2.87 1.26 -14.79
CA GLY A 23 2.48 2.67 -14.89
C GLY A 23 1.44 3.07 -13.84
N LEU A 24 1.05 4.34 -13.85
CA LEU A 24 0.04 4.90 -12.93
C LEU A 24 -1.27 4.09 -12.92
N ALA A 25 -1.72 3.61 -14.09
CA ALA A 25 -2.94 2.80 -14.20
C ALA A 25 -2.86 1.47 -13.41
N GLY A 26 -1.70 0.80 -13.43
CA GLY A 26 -1.50 -0.43 -12.66
C GLY A 26 -1.54 -0.18 -11.15
N GLN A 27 -0.94 0.93 -10.70
CA GLN A 27 -1.01 1.34 -9.29
C GLN A 27 -2.44 1.70 -8.87
N ILE A 28 -3.20 2.40 -9.74
CA ILE A 28 -4.62 2.67 -9.51
C ILE A 28 -5.43 1.37 -9.42
N ALA A 29 -5.15 0.36 -10.25
CA ALA A 29 -5.84 -0.92 -10.18
C ALA A 29 -5.61 -1.64 -8.83
N VAL A 30 -4.39 -1.58 -8.29
CA VAL A 30 -4.10 -2.08 -6.93
C VAL A 30 -4.84 -1.25 -5.88
N ALA A 31 -4.90 0.08 -6.02
CA ALA A 31 -5.65 0.96 -5.12
C ALA A 31 -7.14 0.61 -5.09
N TRP A 32 -7.74 0.30 -6.25
CA TRP A 32 -9.11 -0.20 -6.34
C TRP A 32 -9.30 -1.52 -5.60
N THR A 33 -8.33 -2.44 -5.68
CA THR A 33 -8.37 -3.71 -4.93
C THR A 33 -8.39 -3.46 -3.42
N ILE A 34 -7.56 -2.52 -2.94
CA ILE A 34 -7.54 -2.13 -1.52
C ILE A 34 -8.86 -1.50 -1.12
N ARG A 35 -9.39 -0.56 -1.92
CA ARG A 35 -10.68 0.09 -1.68
C ARG A 35 -11.82 -0.93 -1.58
N ASN A 36 -11.84 -1.92 -2.47
CA ASN A 36 -12.87 -2.96 -2.47
C ASN A 36 -12.78 -3.82 -1.20
N ARG A 37 -11.57 -4.16 -0.75
CA ARG A 37 -11.33 -4.89 0.51
C ARG A 37 -11.75 -4.08 1.74
N VAL A 38 -11.44 -2.77 1.76
CA VAL A 38 -11.87 -1.86 2.83
C VAL A 38 -13.41 -1.79 2.90
N ASN A 39 -14.08 -1.82 1.75
CA ASN A 39 -15.53 -1.72 1.63
C ASN A 39 -16.24 -3.08 1.51
N ASP A 40 -15.63 -4.18 1.96
CA ASP A 40 -16.19 -5.55 1.93
C ASP A 40 -17.47 -5.71 2.80
N GLY A 41 -17.87 -4.69 3.56
CA GLY A 41 -19.11 -4.67 4.33
C GLY A 41 -19.11 -5.56 5.58
N LYS A 42 -17.99 -6.23 5.87
CA LYS A 42 -17.83 -7.13 7.03
C LYS A 42 -17.08 -6.44 8.15
N ALA A 43 -17.68 -6.40 9.34
CA ALA A 43 -16.95 -6.06 10.57
C ALA A 43 -15.89 -7.13 10.86
N LYS A 44 -14.67 -6.74 11.24
CA LYS A 44 -13.52 -7.63 11.44
C LYS A 44 -13.20 -8.51 10.22
N SER A 45 -13.24 -7.91 9.04
CA SER A 45 -12.93 -8.65 7.81
C SER A 45 -11.54 -9.26 7.86
N TRP A 46 -11.39 -10.42 7.22
CA TRP A 46 -10.10 -11.10 7.08
C TRP A 46 -9.08 -10.24 6.33
N TRP A 47 -9.56 -9.28 5.53
CA TRP A 47 -8.76 -8.31 4.82
C TRP A 47 -8.08 -7.29 5.72
N GLY A 48 -8.60 -7.02 6.91
CA GLY A 48 -8.19 -5.87 7.76
C GLY A 48 -9.22 -4.74 7.75
N GLU A 49 -9.00 -3.72 8.57
CA GLU A 49 -9.93 -2.59 8.73
C GLU A 49 -9.26 -1.27 8.31
N GLY A 50 -9.91 -0.54 7.42
CA GLY A 50 -9.37 0.69 6.82
C GLY A 50 -8.17 0.45 5.91
N TYR A 51 -7.70 1.50 5.24
CA TYR A 51 -6.65 1.39 4.22
C TYR A 51 -5.34 0.81 4.78
N ALA A 52 -4.83 1.38 5.89
CA ALA A 52 -3.61 0.87 6.51
C ALA A 52 -3.78 -0.54 7.07
N GLY A 53 -4.93 -0.85 7.66
CA GLY A 53 -5.20 -2.18 8.19
C GLY A 53 -5.23 -3.23 7.09
N VAL A 54 -5.81 -2.91 5.92
CA VAL A 54 -5.80 -3.80 4.75
C VAL A 54 -4.40 -3.98 4.16
N CYS A 55 -3.63 -2.90 4.05
CA CYS A 55 -2.26 -2.93 3.53
C CYS A 55 -1.32 -3.78 4.40
N LEU A 56 -1.41 -3.63 5.72
CA LEU A 56 -0.50 -4.28 6.68
C LEU A 56 -1.01 -5.64 7.18
N LYS A 57 -2.20 -6.07 6.75
CA LYS A 57 -2.75 -7.36 7.16
C LYS A 57 -1.87 -8.49 6.62
N ALA A 58 -1.57 -9.44 7.49
CA ALA A 58 -0.79 -10.62 7.12
C ALA A 58 -1.39 -11.31 5.89
N TRP A 59 -0.50 -11.70 4.97
CA TRP A 59 -0.83 -12.43 3.73
C TRP A 59 -1.60 -11.65 2.65
N GLN A 60 -1.89 -10.35 2.85
CA GLN A 60 -2.61 -9.56 1.85
C GLN A 60 -1.74 -8.99 0.74
N PHE A 61 -0.53 -8.59 1.12
CA PHE A 61 0.45 -7.95 0.25
C PHE A 61 1.81 -8.47 0.64
N SER A 62 2.43 -9.24 -0.26
CA SER A 62 3.70 -9.90 0.01
C SER A 62 4.84 -8.91 0.17
N CYS A 63 4.70 -7.69 -0.39
CA CYS A 63 5.72 -6.65 -0.25
C CYS A 63 6.02 -6.30 1.21
N TRP A 64 5.05 -6.46 2.13
CA TRP A 64 5.23 -6.23 3.57
C TRP A 64 5.85 -7.41 4.34
N ASN A 65 6.17 -8.52 3.67
CA ASN A 65 6.88 -9.64 4.30
C ASN A 65 8.34 -9.26 4.54
N LYS A 66 8.88 -9.58 5.72
CA LYS A 66 10.27 -9.26 6.09
C LYS A 66 11.32 -9.86 5.14
N ASN A 67 10.98 -10.94 4.45
CA ASN A 67 11.84 -11.63 3.51
C ASN A 67 11.77 -11.03 2.09
N ASP A 68 10.83 -10.12 1.84
CA ASP A 68 10.69 -9.45 0.56
C ASP A 68 11.80 -8.38 0.40
N PRO A 69 12.51 -8.31 -0.74
CA PRO A 69 13.53 -7.30 -0.98
C PRO A 69 13.02 -5.86 -0.87
N ASN A 70 11.72 -5.65 -1.10
CA ASN A 70 11.07 -4.34 -1.05
C ASN A 70 10.73 -3.91 0.37
N TYR A 71 10.71 -4.84 1.33
CA TYR A 71 10.37 -4.55 2.72
C TYR A 71 11.24 -3.45 3.31
N ALA A 72 12.54 -3.44 3.01
CA ALA A 72 13.47 -2.41 3.48
C ALA A 72 13.06 -1.00 3.03
N TYR A 73 12.45 -0.86 1.86
CA TYR A 73 11.94 0.41 1.36
C TYR A 73 10.65 0.81 2.06
N LEU A 74 9.75 -0.17 2.23
CA LEU A 74 8.43 0.03 2.85
C LEU A 74 8.54 0.32 4.35
N SER A 75 9.46 -0.33 5.06
CA SER A 75 9.78 -0.10 6.47
C SER A 75 10.47 1.25 6.72
N GLY A 76 10.90 1.93 5.66
CA GLY A 76 11.68 3.17 5.74
C GLY A 76 13.17 2.98 6.03
N SER A 77 13.66 1.73 6.04
CA SER A 77 15.09 1.42 6.19
C SER A 77 15.91 1.84 4.97
N LYS A 78 15.27 1.93 3.80
CA LYS A 78 15.82 2.49 2.55
C LYS A 78 14.86 3.51 1.95
N PRO A 79 15.35 4.60 1.36
CA PRO A 79 14.50 5.54 0.66
C PRO A 79 13.98 4.93 -0.64
N ILE A 80 12.68 5.11 -0.92
CA ILE A 80 12.11 4.83 -2.24
C ILE A 80 12.58 5.93 -3.22
N PRO A 81 12.97 5.59 -4.46
CA PRO A 81 13.31 6.61 -5.46
C PRO A 81 12.19 7.64 -5.62
N ALA A 82 12.52 8.93 -5.50
CA ALA A 82 11.54 10.01 -5.38
C ALA A 82 10.51 10.04 -6.54
N GLY A 83 10.96 9.82 -7.78
CA GLY A 83 10.06 9.79 -8.94
C GLY A 83 9.04 8.63 -8.89
N GLN A 84 9.47 7.46 -8.44
CA GLN A 84 8.58 6.31 -8.30
C GLN A 84 7.62 6.46 -7.11
N PHE A 85 8.11 7.05 -6.01
CA PHE A 85 7.27 7.31 -4.85
C PHE A 85 6.21 8.37 -5.14
N ALA A 86 6.56 9.43 -5.87
CA ALA A 86 5.62 10.45 -6.31
C ALA A 86 4.49 9.87 -7.18
N GLN A 87 4.80 8.90 -8.06
CA GLN A 87 3.76 8.18 -8.81
C GLN A 87 2.80 7.43 -7.89
N ALA A 88 3.34 6.71 -6.90
CA ALA A 88 2.53 5.96 -5.96
C ALA A 88 1.71 6.85 -5.01
N GLN A 89 2.24 8.01 -4.64
CA GLN A 89 1.51 9.03 -3.88
C GLN A 89 0.33 9.57 -4.71
N ARG A 90 0.53 9.85 -6.00
CA ARG A 90 -0.55 10.27 -6.90
C ARG A 90 -1.63 9.21 -7.09
N ALA A 91 -1.30 7.94 -6.99
CA ALA A 91 -2.28 6.84 -7.05
C ALA A 91 -3.02 6.62 -5.71
N ALA A 92 -2.49 7.14 -4.62
CA ALA A 92 -3.05 7.03 -3.27
C ALA A 92 -3.94 8.22 -2.85
N ASP A 93 -3.94 9.29 -3.66
CA ASP A 93 -4.84 10.45 -3.55
C ASP A 93 -6.15 10.21 -4.35
#